data_AF-A0A7L1W1G1-F1
#
_entry.id   AF-A0A7L1W1G1-F1
#
_cell.length_a   1.000
_cell.length_b   1.000
_cell.length_c   1.000
_cell.angle_alpha   90.00
_cell.angle_beta   90.00
_cell.angle_gamma   90.00
#
_symmetry.space_group_name_H-M   'P 1'
#
loop_
_entity.id
_entity.type
_entity.pdbx_description
1 polymer ?
#
loop_
_entity_poly.entity_id
_entity_poly.type
_entity_poly.pdbx_seq_one_letter_code
_entity_poly.pdbx_strand_id
1 'polypeptide(L)'
;MEALQLGLPNPAMLPYQWPLLIVDLKDCFFTIALHPNDTKRFAFTLPALNREGPDKRFEWTTGPLSQQVIAREAHSIFHQNAKGLQKEFKISQAEATSIVRLCPTCSNHNGGIGLGLGVNPRGTSANELWQM
;
A
#
# COMPACT_ATOMS: atom_id res chain seq x y z
N MET A 1 4.84 -17.92 -30.09
CA MET A 1 3.63 -18.63 -29.60
C MET A 1 3.37 -18.10 -28.21
N GLU A 2 2.51 -17.09 -28.11
CA GLU A 2 2.12 -16.50 -26.83
C GLU A 2 1.33 -17.54 -26.03
N ALA A 3 1.62 -17.65 -24.73
CA ALA A 3 0.86 -18.52 -23.85
C ALA A 3 -0.56 -17.96 -23.72
N LEU A 4 -1.53 -18.62 -24.36
CA LEU A 4 -2.94 -18.31 -24.21
C LEU A 4 -3.30 -18.61 -22.74
N GLN A 5 -3.47 -17.57 -21.93
CA GLN A 5 -3.76 -17.72 -20.50
C GLN A 5 -5.17 -18.31 -20.34
N LEU A 6 -5.22 -19.64 -20.20
CA LEU A 6 -6.46 -20.38 -20.00
C LEU A 6 -7.09 -19.95 -18.66
N GLY A 7 -8.32 -19.43 -18.69
CA GLY A 7 -9.13 -19.25 -17.48
C GLY A 7 -9.70 -17.86 -17.22
N LEU A 8 -9.43 -16.84 -18.04
CA LEU A 8 -10.15 -15.57 -17.91
C LEU A 8 -11.53 -15.66 -18.59
N PRO A 9 -12.63 -15.32 -17.90
CA PRO A 9 -13.95 -15.33 -18.51
C PRO A 9 -14.04 -14.26 -19.60
N ASN A 10 -14.74 -14.58 -20.69
CA ASN A 10 -14.99 -13.60 -21.75
C ASN A 10 -15.84 -12.45 -21.17
N PRO A 11 -15.41 -11.18 -21.26
CA PRO A 11 -16.19 -10.04 -20.78
C PRO A 11 -17.60 -9.97 -21.36
N ALA A 12 -17.83 -10.50 -22.57
CA ALA A 12 -19.14 -10.57 -23.21
C ALA A 12 -20.14 -11.51 -22.50
N MET A 13 -19.68 -12.35 -21.56
CA MET A 13 -20.53 -13.21 -20.73
C MET A 13 -21.07 -12.50 -19.48
N LEU A 14 -20.60 -11.28 -19.17
CA LEU A 14 -21.11 -10.50 -18.04
C LEU A 14 -22.51 -9.96 -18.38
N PRO A 15 -23.55 -10.22 -17.56
CA PRO A 15 -24.88 -9.70 -17.81
C PRO A 15 -24.92 -8.17 -17.82
N TYR A 16 -25.82 -7.62 -18.62
CA TYR A 16 -26.06 -6.18 -18.69
C TYR A 16 -26.51 -5.65 -17.31
N GLN A 17 -25.96 -4.51 -16.88
CA GLN A 17 -26.25 -3.85 -15.60
C GLN A 17 -25.86 -4.61 -14.32
N TRP A 18 -24.98 -5.62 -14.39
CA TRP A 18 -24.44 -6.24 -13.17
C TRP A 18 -23.56 -5.24 -12.40
N PRO A 19 -23.69 -5.12 -11.06
CA PRO A 19 -22.81 -4.26 -10.25
C PRO A 19 -21.37 -4.81 -10.26
N LEU A 20 -20.45 -4.07 -10.89
CA LEU A 20 -19.04 -4.47 -11.04
C LEU A 20 -18.15 -3.74 -10.03
N LEU A 21 -17.29 -4.48 -9.34
CA LEU A 21 -16.17 -3.94 -8.57
C LEU A 21 -14.88 -4.22 -9.35
N ILE A 22 -14.19 -3.15 -9.76
CA ILE A 22 -12.88 -3.24 -10.42
C ILE A 22 -11.82 -2.91 -9.39
N VAL A 23 -10.97 -3.88 -9.07
CA VAL A 23 -9.84 -3.72 -8.13
C VAL A 23 -8.55 -3.72 -8.93
N ASP A 24 -7.81 -2.62 -8.87
CA ASP A 24 -6.46 -2.57 -9.43
C ASP A 24 -5.46 -3.18 -8.42
N LEU A 25 -4.75 -4.21 -8.85
CA LEU A 25 -3.72 -4.90 -8.06
C LEU A 25 -2.30 -4.56 -8.50
N LYS A 26 -2.11 -3.57 -9.39
CA LYS A 26 -0.81 -3.23 -9.98
C LYS A 26 0.26 -2.92 -8.94
N ASP A 27 -0.09 -2.19 -7.89
CA ASP A 27 0.88 -1.80 -6.86
C ASP A 27 1.15 -2.93 -5.84
N CYS A 28 0.27 -3.95 -5.78
CA CYS A 28 0.47 -5.11 -4.93
C CYS A 28 1.73 -5.91 -5.33
N PHE A 29 2.13 -5.88 -6.60
CA PHE A 29 3.34 -6.56 -7.08
C PHE A 29 4.63 -6.02 -6.45
N PHE A 30 4.65 -4.79 -5.93
CA PHE A 30 5.81 -4.24 -5.22
C PHE A 30 6.01 -4.84 -3.82
N THR A 31 4.96 -5.44 -3.24
CA THR A 31 5.02 -6.08 -1.92
C THR A 31 5.43 -7.55 -1.97
N ILE A 32 5.34 -8.17 -3.14
CA ILE A 32 5.70 -9.58 -3.34
C ILE A 32 7.18 -9.64 -3.68
N ALA A 33 7.98 -10.32 -2.85
CA ALA A 33 9.41 -10.48 -3.09
C ALA A 33 9.68 -11.31 -4.36
N LEU A 34 10.54 -10.81 -5.24
CA LEU A 34 11.03 -11.51 -6.41
C LEU A 34 12.19 -12.41 -6.00
N HIS A 35 12.23 -13.63 -6.55
CA HIS A 35 13.33 -14.53 -6.29
C HIS A 35 14.66 -13.96 -6.82
N PRO A 36 15.77 -14.00 -6.05
CA PRO A 36 17.03 -13.33 -6.42
C PRO A 36 17.57 -13.73 -7.80
N ASN A 37 17.40 -14.99 -8.20
CA ASN A 37 17.88 -15.47 -9.50
C ASN A 37 17.07 -14.94 -10.70
N ASP A 38 15.85 -14.45 -10.47
CA ASP A 38 14.97 -13.95 -11.54
C ASP A 38 15.11 -12.45 -11.78
N THR A 39 15.74 -11.69 -10.87
CA THR A 39 16.00 -10.24 -10.99
C THR A 39 16.54 -9.81 -12.35
N LYS A 40 17.50 -10.56 -12.90
CA LYS A 40 18.11 -10.30 -14.21
C LYS A 40 17.15 -10.52 -15.39
N ARG A 41 16.19 -11.43 -15.23
CA ARG A 41 15.19 -11.77 -16.27
C ARG A 41 14.08 -10.73 -16.36
N PHE A 42 13.81 -10.03 -15.26
CA PHE A 42 12.85 -8.94 -15.18
C PHE A 42 13.51 -7.55 -15.36
N ALA A 43 14.67 -7.49 -16.01
CA ALA A 43 15.32 -6.23 -16.35
C ALA A 43 14.69 -5.59 -17.59
N PHE A 44 14.56 -4.26 -17.60
CA PHE A 44 14.09 -3.49 -18.74
C PHE A 44 15.04 -2.33 -19.05
N THR A 45 14.99 -1.83 -20.28
CA THR A 45 15.85 -0.74 -20.74
C THR A 45 14.99 0.47 -21.07
N LEU A 46 15.32 1.62 -20.50
CA LEU A 46 14.72 2.90 -20.87
C LEU A 46 15.62 3.58 -21.92
N PRO A 47 15.08 3.86 -23.13
CA PRO A 47 15.85 4.52 -24.18
C PRO A 47 16.20 5.96 -23.78
N ALA A 48 17.39 6.40 -24.16
CA ALA A 48 17.77 7.80 -23.99
C ALA A 48 16.97 8.73 -24.91
N LEU A 49 16.60 9.91 -24.41
CA LEU A 49 15.97 10.94 -25.22
C LEU A 49 16.89 11.28 -26.40
N ASN A 50 16.36 11.21 -27.63
CA ASN A 50 17.10 11.52 -28.86
C ASN A 50 18.45 10.79 -29.04
N ARG A 51 18.67 9.66 -28.37
CA ARG A 51 19.97 8.95 -28.34
C ARG A 51 21.14 9.81 -27.83
N GLU A 52 20.87 10.81 -27.00
CA GLU A 52 21.89 11.72 -26.45
C GLU A 52 22.91 11.02 -25.53
N GLY A 53 22.63 9.79 -25.11
CA GLY A 53 23.53 8.97 -24.32
C GLY A 53 23.18 7.49 -24.40
N PRO A 54 23.89 6.63 -23.66
CA PRO A 54 23.57 5.22 -23.58
C PRO A 54 22.23 5.00 -22.87
N ASP A 55 21.51 3.97 -23.32
CA ASP A 55 20.23 3.58 -22.72
C ASP A 55 20.44 3.07 -21.28
N LYS A 56 19.48 3.35 -20.40
CA LYS A 56 19.57 2.98 -18.98
C LYS A 56 18.89 1.64 -18.75
N ARG A 57 19.65 0.65 -18.27
CA ARG A 57 19.12 -0.67 -17.89
C ARG A 57 18.76 -0.69 -16.40
N PHE A 58 17.52 -1.07 -16.10
CA PHE A 58 16.98 -1.20 -14.76
C PHE A 58 16.69 -2.67 -14.46
N GLU A 59 17.07 -3.14 -13.28
CA GLU A 59 16.76 -4.48 -12.79
C GLU A 59 15.68 -4.41 -11.72
N TRP A 60 14.71 -5.33 -11.76
CA TRP A 60 13.69 -5.39 -10.75
C TRP A 60 14.31 -5.76 -9.41
N THR A 61 14.18 -4.86 -8.43
CA THR A 61 14.62 -5.07 -7.06
C THR A 61 13.41 -5.07 -6.16
N THR A 62 13.11 -6.19 -5.51
CA THR A 62 12.16 -6.21 -4.40
C THR A 62 12.92 -6.00 -3.11
N GLY A 63 13.34 -4.76 -2.90
CA GLY A 63 13.75 -4.34 -1.56
C GLY A 63 12.51 -4.30 -0.67
N PRO A 64 12.61 -4.64 0.62
CA PRO A 64 11.53 -4.29 1.54
C PRO A 64 11.31 -2.77 1.45
N LEU A 65 10.06 -2.35 1.23
CA LEU A 65 9.67 -0.96 1.43
C LEU A 65 10.22 -0.52 2.80
N SER A 66 10.72 0.71 2.89
CA SER A 66 11.19 1.22 4.17
C SER A 66 10.07 1.05 5.20
N GLN A 67 10.42 0.66 6.43
CA GLN A 67 9.45 0.46 7.51
C GLN A 67 8.55 1.69 7.70
N GLN A 68 9.07 2.89 7.39
CA GLN A 68 8.32 4.15 7.39
C GLN A 68 7.20 4.19 6.34
N VAL A 69 7.45 3.70 5.13
CA VAL A 69 6.44 3.66 4.05
C VAL A 69 5.34 2.66 4.39
N ILE A 70 5.72 1.47 4.86
CA ILE A 70 4.77 0.44 5.31
C ILE A 70 3.93 0.96 6.48
N ALA A 71 4.57 1.60 7.46
CA ALA A 71 3.87 2.21 8.60
C ALA A 71 2.89 3.31 8.17
N ARG A 72 3.23 4.11 7.14
CA ARG A 72 2.35 5.14 6.60
C ARG A 72 1.13 4.55 5.92
N GLU A 73 1.32 3.51 5.11
CA GLU A 73 0.21 2.80 4.46
C GLU A 73 -0.69 2.12 5.51
N ALA A 74 -0.12 1.41 6.47
CA ALA A 74 -0.87 0.81 7.57
C ALA A 74 -1.66 1.88 8.37
N HIS A 75 -1.05 3.03 8.67
CA HIS A 75 -1.74 4.15 9.32
C HIS A 75 -2.87 4.73 8.46
N SER A 76 -2.73 4.77 7.14
CA SER A 76 -3.77 5.28 6.24
C SER A 76 -5.04 4.41 6.26
N ILE A 77 -4.89 3.12 6.55
CA ILE A 77 -5.99 2.15 6.61
C ILE A 77 -6.59 2.10 8.02
N PHE A 78 -5.73 1.98 9.04
CA PHE A 78 -6.15 1.64 10.40
C PHE A 78 -6.11 2.82 11.38
N HIS A 79 -5.56 3.97 10.97
CA HIS A 79 -5.41 5.16 11.81
C HIS A 79 -4.78 4.90 13.19
N GLN A 80 -3.79 3.99 13.25
CA GLN A 80 -3.10 3.63 14.50
C GLN A 80 -2.37 4.82 15.14
N ASN A 81 -2.25 4.85 16.46
CA ASN A 81 -1.48 5.89 17.15
C ASN A 81 0.05 5.72 16.97
N ALA A 82 0.81 6.79 17.26
CA ALA A 82 2.26 6.81 17.03
C ALA A 82 3.02 5.73 17.84
N LYS A 83 2.58 5.41 19.06
CA LYS A 83 3.20 4.35 19.88
C LYS A 83 2.99 2.96 19.26
N GLY A 84 1.81 2.69 18.69
CA GLY A 84 1.50 1.46 17.96
C GLY A 84 2.44 1.29 16.76
N LEU A 85 2.52 2.33 15.92
CA LEU A 85 3.38 2.32 14.73
C LEU A 85 4.87 2.13 15.06
N GLN A 86 5.38 2.82 16.10
CA GLN A 86 6.76 2.66 16.55
C GLN A 86 7.05 1.19 16.91
N LYS A 87 6.16 0.57 17.69
CA LYS A 87 6.37 -0.80 18.20
C LYS A 87 6.23 -1.85 17.10
N GLU A 88 5.24 -1.69 16.22
CA GLU A 88 4.94 -2.64 15.14
C GLU A 88 5.98 -2.59 14.03
N PHE A 89 6.30 -1.37 13.55
CA PHE A 89 7.18 -1.17 12.39
C PHE A 89 8.62 -0.85 12.77
N LYS A 90 8.96 -0.75 14.07
CA LYS A 90 10.33 -0.46 14.57
C LYS A 90 10.92 0.86 14.03
N ILE A 91 10.06 1.82 13.69
CA ILE A 91 10.43 3.16 13.23
C ILE A 91 10.72 4.10 14.41
N SER A 92 11.36 5.25 14.17
CA SER A 92 11.62 6.21 15.26
C SER A 92 10.32 6.86 15.77
N GLN A 93 10.30 7.30 17.02
CA GLN A 93 9.14 8.00 17.59
C GLN A 93 8.82 9.29 16.81
N ALA A 94 9.84 9.97 16.30
CA ALA A 94 9.68 11.16 15.47
C ALA A 94 9.00 10.83 14.13
N GLU A 95 9.41 9.74 13.48
CA GLU A 95 8.79 9.24 12.25
C GLU A 95 7.33 8.85 12.48
N ALA A 96 7.06 8.02 13.50
CA ALA A 96 5.69 7.62 13.82
C ALA A 96 4.79 8.82 14.12
N THR A 97 5.30 9.82 14.84
CA THR A 97 4.57 11.06 15.13
C THR A 97 4.33 11.87 13.86
N SER A 98 5.30 11.93 12.95
CA SER A 98 5.15 12.62 11.66
C SER A 98 4.05 11.99 10.81
N ILE A 99 3.96 10.65 10.76
CA ILE A 99 2.93 9.92 10.02
C ILE A 99 1.53 10.29 10.53
N VAL A 100 1.33 10.28 11.85
CA VAL A 100 0.05 10.63 12.47
C VAL A 100 -0.31 12.11 12.26
N ARG A 101 0.68 13.02 12.31
CA ARG A 101 0.48 14.46 12.10
C ARG A 101 0.14 14.82 10.65
N LEU A 102 0.70 14.10 9.68
CA LEU A 102 0.45 14.32 8.26
C LEU A 102 -0.88 13.73 7.79
N CYS A 103 -1.53 12.89 8.62
CA CYS A 103 -2.81 12.28 8.30
C CYS A 103 -3.95 13.32 8.34
N PRO A 104 -4.70 13.53 7.25
CA PRO A 104 -5.82 14.50 7.22
C PRO A 104 -6.91 14.19 8.25
N THR A 105 -7.13 12.91 8.55
CA THR A 105 -8.08 12.45 9.57
C THR A 105 -7.54 12.70 10.98
N CYS A 106 -6.30 12.28 11.26
CA CYS A 106 -5.75 12.29 12.63
C CYS A 106 -5.14 13.65 13.04
N SER A 107 -4.82 14.52 12.10
CA SER A 107 -4.18 15.83 12.34
C SER A 107 -5.07 16.76 13.17
N ASN A 108 -6.39 16.77 12.90
CA ASN A 108 -7.35 17.64 13.57
C ASN A 108 -7.79 17.14 14.96
N HIS A 109 -7.55 15.86 15.28
CA HIS A 109 -7.89 15.26 16.58
C HIS A 109 -6.73 15.32 17.59
N ASN A 110 -5.51 15.64 17.17
CA ASN A 110 -4.29 15.58 18.00
C ASN A 110 -3.79 16.97 18.43
N GLY A 111 -4.67 17.83 18.93
CA GLY A 111 -4.31 19.07 19.65
C GLY A 111 -3.60 18.83 21.00
N GLY A 112 -2.76 17.80 21.12
CA GLY A 112 -1.88 17.56 22.27
C GLY A 112 -2.31 16.46 23.24
N ILE A 113 -3.50 15.87 23.10
CA ILE A 113 -3.94 14.78 23.98
C ILE A 113 -4.31 13.62 23.07
N GLY A 114 -3.44 12.61 23.04
CA GLY A 114 -3.64 11.42 22.23
C GLY A 114 -5.03 10.82 22.48
N LEU A 115 -5.69 10.38 21.41
CA LEU A 115 -6.85 9.51 21.51
C LEU A 115 -6.49 8.38 22.47
N GLY A 116 -7.13 8.39 23.63
CA GLY A 116 -6.86 7.46 24.72
C GLY A 116 -6.87 6.02 24.20
N LEU A 117 -6.08 5.17 24.85
CA LEU A 117 -6.12 3.72 24.63
C LEU A 117 -7.59 3.27 24.54
N GLY A 118 -8.00 2.72 23.40
CA GLY A 118 -9.30 2.07 23.26
C GLY A 118 -10.48 2.94 22.81
N VAL A 119 -10.27 4.09 22.15
CA VAL A 119 -11.40 4.78 21.52
C VAL A 119 -11.69 4.23 20.14
N ASN A 120 -12.88 3.69 19.99
CA ASN A 120 -13.47 3.32 18.72
C ASN A 120 -13.54 4.57 17.81
N PRO A 121 -12.87 4.60 16.65
CA PRO A 121 -12.90 5.75 15.74
C PRO A 121 -14.31 6.13 15.28
N ARG A 122 -15.28 5.21 15.40
CA ARG A 122 -16.69 5.42 15.03
C ARG A 122 -17.59 5.82 16.21
N GLY A 123 -17.04 6.01 17.42
CA GLY A 123 -17.81 6.40 18.61
C GLY A 123 -18.82 5.36 19.10
N THR A 124 -18.72 4.13 18.60
CA THR A 124 -19.68 3.06 18.85
C THR A 124 -19.55 2.56 20.30
N SER A 125 -20.66 2.50 21.02
CA SER A 125 -20.74 2.21 22.46
C SER A 125 -20.72 0.69 22.74
N ALA A 126 -20.53 0.30 24.00
CA ALA A 126 -20.55 -1.12 24.39
C ALA A 126 -21.91 -1.75 24.04
N ASN A 127 -21.89 -2.86 23.29
CA ASN A 127 -23.05 -3.60 22.73
C ASN A 127 -23.70 -3.03 21.47
N GLU A 128 -23.09 -2.08 20.77
CA GLU A 128 -23.54 -1.73 19.41
C GLU A 128 -23.06 -2.74 18.37
N LEU A 129 -23.97 -3.15 17.48
CA LEU A 129 -23.67 -4.09 16.40
C LEU A 129 -22.68 -3.47 15.42
N TRP A 130 -21.58 -4.18 15.17
CA TRP A 130 -20.40 -3.70 14.46
C TRP A 130 -20.54 -3.70 12.93
N GLN A 131 -21.76 -3.60 12.38
CA GLN A 131 -22.00 -3.70 10.92
C GLN A 131 -23.21 -2.88 10.47
N MET A 132 -22.95 -1.91 9.58
CA MET A 132 -23.60 -1.80 8.27
C MET A 132 -22.54 -1.37 7.25
#